data_AF-A0A367J7H0-F1
#
_entry.id   AF-A0A367J7H0-F1
#
_cell.length_a   1.000
_cell.length_b   1.000
_cell.length_c   1.000
_cell.angle_alpha   90.00
_cell.angle_beta   90.00
_cell.angle_gamma   90.00
#
_symmetry.space_group_name_H-M   'P 1'
#
loop_
_entity.id
_entity.type
_entity.pdbx_description
1 polymer ?
#
loop_
_entity_poly.entity_id
_entity_poly.type
_entity_poly.pdbx_seq_one_letter_code
_entity_poly.pdbx_strand_id
1 'polypeptide(L)'
;MINYTTCEKYTDPIYLDSTLYRSRFSNDTAPEPPTFYYKNTDSFLDSSWGNPNNLTIKRCVIDFTVPETMQGPVIMYYRLTGFYQNRKQYISNYDISQLGGQAVDQSSLKSNCDPLVTSSTNLIYYPCGLIANSMFNGRKERKKESIKLIYTEKISLDTASDLTSVTTAATSYAFDRSNIAWPSDKQKYKPTTYPTSAIAPPMNWADRYPNGTYTQEYPPPDVSTMERLMVWMHVAALPDFRKIWARNNNENLNADRWRINIDLSKQETNLKSR
;
A
#
# COMPACT_ATOMS: atom_id res chain seq x y z
N MET A 1 4.69 0.09 17.56
CA MET A 1 3.56 0.55 16.73
C MET A 1 3.56 2.07 16.76
N ILE A 2 3.53 2.70 15.60
CA ILE A 2 3.55 4.16 15.46
C ILE A 2 2.38 4.52 14.55
N ASN A 3 1.49 5.39 15.02
CA ASN A 3 0.36 5.92 14.27
C ASN A 3 0.81 7.20 13.57
N TYR A 4 0.91 7.12 12.23
CA TYR A 4 1.36 8.21 11.38
C TYR A 4 0.22 8.83 10.55
N THR A 5 -1.05 8.54 10.86
CA THR A 5 -2.23 9.04 10.13
C THR A 5 -2.25 10.57 10.00
N THR A 6 -1.74 11.29 11.00
CA THR A 6 -1.72 12.76 11.01
C THR A 6 -0.41 13.37 10.51
N CYS A 7 0.52 12.57 9.97
CA CYS A 7 1.85 13.03 9.57
C CYS A 7 1.80 14.16 8.54
N GLU A 8 0.84 14.12 7.60
CA GLU A 8 0.66 15.14 6.56
C GLU A 8 0.24 16.53 7.09
N LYS A 9 0.04 16.69 8.39
CA LYS A 9 -0.31 17.97 9.02
C LYS A 9 0.91 18.76 9.49
N TYR A 10 2.09 18.14 9.56
CA TYR A 10 3.27 18.74 10.19
C TYR A 10 4.44 18.82 9.21
N THR A 11 4.83 20.03 8.84
CA THR A 11 5.99 20.28 7.96
C THR A 11 7.32 20.20 8.68
N ASP A 12 7.31 20.41 10.00
CA ASP A 12 8.48 20.39 10.85
C ASP A 12 8.45 19.18 11.80
N PRO A 13 9.61 18.63 12.21
CA PRO A 13 9.67 17.49 13.12
C PRO A 13 8.96 17.79 14.43
N ILE A 14 7.96 16.97 14.76
CA ILE A 14 7.29 17.01 16.06
C ILE A 14 7.43 15.68 16.78
N TYR A 15 7.51 15.73 18.10
CA TYR A 15 7.43 14.54 18.95
C TYR A 15 5.98 14.03 19.00
N LEU A 16 5.83 12.71 18.87
CA LEU A 16 4.51 12.08 18.94
C LEU A 16 4.02 12.02 20.39
N ASP A 17 2.73 12.29 20.57
CA ASP A 17 2.04 12.04 21.83
C ASP A 17 2.04 10.54 22.18
N SER A 18 2.10 10.22 23.47
CA SER A 18 2.11 8.84 23.99
C SER A 18 0.94 7.96 23.53
N THR A 19 -0.18 8.57 23.10
CA THR A 19 -1.34 7.85 22.55
C THR A 19 -1.11 7.35 21.12
N LEU A 20 -0.19 7.97 20.37
CA LEU A 20 0.08 7.69 18.97
C LEU A 20 1.14 6.61 18.77
N TYR A 21 1.85 6.18 19.81
CA TYR A 21 2.81 5.10 19.68
C TYR A 21 2.74 4.13 20.87
N ARG A 22 3.15 2.90 20.63
CA ARG A 22 3.30 1.87 21.66
C ARG A 22 4.55 1.06 21.36
N SER A 23 5.47 1.03 22.31
CA SER A 23 6.65 0.16 22.33
C SER A 23 6.51 -0.88 23.43
N ARG A 24 7.18 -2.02 23.25
CA ARG A 24 7.36 -3.04 24.28
C ARG A 24 8.77 -3.59 24.10
N PHE A 25 9.63 -3.33 25.07
CA PHE A 25 11.01 -3.80 25.13
C PHE A 25 11.23 -4.41 26.51
N SER A 26 12.25 -5.26 26.63
CA SER A 26 12.58 -5.94 27.89
C SER A 26 13.20 -4.97 28.89
N ASN A 27 13.93 -3.98 28.41
CA ASN A 27 14.44 -2.88 29.21
C ASN A 27 13.31 -1.91 29.61
N ASP A 28 13.21 -1.60 30.91
CA ASP A 28 12.22 -0.68 31.49
C ASP A 28 12.51 0.81 31.18
N THR A 29 13.66 1.12 30.58
CA THR A 29 13.99 2.49 30.18
C THR A 29 13.07 2.92 29.03
N ALA A 30 12.23 3.93 29.28
CA ALA A 30 11.37 4.49 28.25
C ALA A 30 12.23 5.04 27.09
N PRO A 31 12.07 4.53 25.86
CA PRO A 31 12.81 5.03 24.72
C PRO A 31 12.38 6.48 24.43
N GLU A 32 13.30 7.24 23.82
CA GLU A 32 12.98 8.57 23.32
C GLU A 32 11.72 8.53 22.43
N PRO A 33 10.75 9.45 22.61
CA PRO A 33 9.54 9.45 21.81
C PRO A 33 9.85 9.55 20.31
N PRO A 34 9.09 8.84 19.45
CA PRO A 34 9.24 8.98 18.02
C PRO A 34 8.97 10.42 17.58
N THR A 35 9.56 10.82 16.46
CA THR A 35 9.26 12.08 15.79
C THR A 35 8.78 11.83 14.38
N PHE A 36 7.91 12.69 13.86
CA PHE A 36 7.50 12.63 12.46
C PHE A 36 7.22 14.02 11.88
N TYR A 37 7.38 14.11 10.57
CA TYR A 37 7.00 15.26 9.75
C TYR A 37 6.83 14.79 8.31
N TYR A 38 6.17 15.59 7.47
CA TYR A 38 6.09 15.31 6.05
C TYR A 38 6.88 16.31 5.22
N LYS A 39 7.35 15.85 4.07
CA LYS A 39 7.93 16.68 3.01
C LYS A 39 7.34 16.29 1.66
N ASN A 40 7.30 17.24 0.73
CA ASN A 40 6.92 16.94 -0.64
C ASN A 40 8.13 16.42 -1.42
N THR A 41 7.93 15.41 -2.26
CA THR A 41 8.95 14.84 -3.15
C THR A 41 8.36 14.56 -4.52
N ASP A 42 9.20 14.58 -5.55
CA ASP A 42 8.78 14.29 -6.93
C ASP A 42 9.20 12.88 -7.40
N SER A 43 9.80 12.09 -6.52
CA SER A 43 10.16 10.69 -6.76
C SER A 43 9.54 9.77 -5.72
N PHE A 44 9.02 8.63 -6.16
CA PHE A 44 8.54 7.57 -5.26
C PHE A 44 9.71 6.81 -4.63
N LEU A 45 9.47 6.19 -3.48
CA LEU A 45 10.44 5.31 -2.81
C LEU A 45 10.72 4.05 -3.61
N ASP A 46 9.72 3.53 -4.33
CA ASP A 46 9.92 2.44 -5.29
C ASP A 46 10.37 3.05 -6.62
N SER A 47 11.67 2.94 -6.91
CA SER A 47 12.27 3.52 -8.11
C SER A 47 11.71 2.93 -9.41
N SER A 48 11.16 1.71 -9.37
CA SER A 48 10.54 1.06 -10.54
C SER A 48 9.28 1.78 -11.03
N TRP A 49 8.64 2.59 -10.18
CA TRP A 49 7.38 3.26 -10.53
C TRP A 49 7.57 4.53 -11.36
N GLY A 50 8.76 5.15 -11.31
CA GLY A 50 8.97 6.47 -11.92
C GLY A 50 8.02 7.53 -11.37
N ASN A 51 7.79 8.62 -12.11
CA ASN A 51 6.72 9.60 -11.80
C ASN A 51 6.22 10.28 -13.10
N PRO A 52 5.60 9.54 -14.03
CA PRO A 52 5.28 10.04 -15.37
C PRO A 52 4.32 11.22 -15.39
N ASN A 53 3.48 11.35 -14.37
CA ASN A 53 2.47 12.40 -14.27
C ASN A 53 2.90 13.58 -13.38
N ASN A 54 4.19 13.67 -13.02
CA ASN A 54 4.74 14.71 -12.14
C ASN A 54 3.91 14.92 -10.86
N LEU A 55 3.54 13.80 -10.22
CA LEU A 55 2.78 13.84 -8.99
C LEU A 55 3.65 14.38 -7.85
N THR A 56 3.17 15.38 -7.13
CA THR A 56 3.75 15.76 -5.84
C THR A 56 3.42 14.68 -4.80
N ILE A 57 4.41 13.96 -4.30
CA ILE A 57 4.25 12.88 -3.33
C ILE A 57 4.47 13.45 -1.92
N LYS A 58 3.56 13.15 -0.99
CA LYS A 58 3.76 13.51 0.41
C LYS A 58 4.51 12.39 1.10
N ARG A 59 5.77 12.62 1.48
CA ARG A 59 6.60 11.64 2.19
C ARG A 59 6.62 11.96 3.68
N CYS A 60 6.06 11.06 4.48
CA CYS A 60 6.23 11.08 5.93
C CYS A 60 7.61 10.53 6.29
N VAL A 61 8.34 11.28 7.11
CA VAL A 61 9.62 10.88 7.68
C VAL A 61 9.37 10.61 9.15
N ILE A 62 9.68 9.39 9.60
CA ILE A 62 9.46 8.95 10.98
C ILE A 62 10.79 8.52 11.57
N ASP A 63 11.19 9.11 12.69
CA ASP A 63 12.33 8.67 13.48
C ASP A 63 11.83 8.00 14.76
N PHE A 64 12.39 6.85 15.11
CA PHE A 64 12.02 6.10 16.30
C PHE A 64 13.21 5.38 16.91
N THR A 65 13.16 5.17 18.22
CA THR A 65 14.26 4.56 18.97
C THR A 65 13.99 3.08 19.24
N VAL A 66 14.98 2.25 18.93
CA VAL A 66 15.08 0.84 19.31
C VAL A 66 16.11 0.78 20.46
N PRO A 67 15.69 0.59 21.73
CA PRO A 67 16.58 0.70 22.89
C PRO A 67 17.45 -0.55 23.12
N GLU A 68 17.07 -1.70 22.54
CA GLU A 68 17.81 -2.95 22.63
C GLU A 68 17.80 -3.67 21.28
N THR A 69 18.88 -4.38 20.94
CA THR A 69 19.01 -5.07 19.65
C THR A 69 17.92 -6.12 19.47
N MET A 70 17.09 -5.97 18.45
CA MET A 70 16.07 -6.94 18.10
C MET A 70 16.72 -8.11 17.34
N GLN A 71 16.61 -9.31 17.91
CA GLN A 71 17.05 -10.53 17.24
C GLN A 71 16.11 -10.86 16.07
N GLY A 72 16.68 -11.22 14.93
CA GLY A 72 15.92 -11.60 13.74
C GLY A 72 15.04 -12.84 13.97
N PRO A 73 13.97 -13.04 13.17
CA PRO A 73 13.57 -12.21 12.03
C PRO A 73 12.81 -10.94 12.43
N VAL A 74 13.18 -9.81 11.85
CA VAL A 74 12.47 -8.53 12.04
C VAL A 74 11.42 -8.37 10.95
N ILE A 75 10.15 -8.22 11.35
CA ILE A 75 9.03 -8.15 10.42
C ILE A 75 8.31 -6.81 10.58
N MET A 76 8.16 -6.10 9.47
CA MET A 76 7.40 -4.86 9.42
C MET A 76 5.96 -5.15 8.99
N TYR A 77 5.01 -4.69 9.81
CA TYR A 77 3.58 -4.74 9.50
C TYR A 77 3.04 -3.32 9.38
N TYR A 78 2.13 -3.10 8.45
CA TYR A 78 1.21 -1.97 8.50
C TYR A 78 -0.09 -2.40 9.18
N ARG A 79 -0.77 -1.45 9.83
CA ARG A 79 -2.05 -1.65 10.51
C ARG A 79 -3.06 -0.68 9.94
N LEU A 80 -4.24 -1.19 9.62
CA LEU A 80 -5.39 -0.38 9.24
C LEU A 80 -6.48 -0.60 10.27
N THR A 81 -7.14 0.50 10.66
CA THR A 81 -8.25 0.48 11.63
C THR A 81 -9.48 1.08 10.99
N GLY A 82 -10.64 0.46 11.21
CA GLY A 82 -11.90 0.92 10.65
C GLY A 82 -11.99 0.69 9.14
N PHE A 83 -11.30 -0.32 8.59
CA PHE A 83 -11.39 -0.68 7.17
C PHE A 83 -12.05 -2.04 6.96
N TYR A 84 -13.22 -2.04 6.34
CA TYR A 84 -14.10 -3.20 6.30
C TYR A 84 -13.89 -4.10 5.07
N GLN A 85 -12.76 -4.80 5.00
CA GLN A 85 -12.54 -5.81 3.94
C GLN A 85 -13.53 -6.98 4.03
N ASN A 86 -14.09 -7.23 5.21
CA ASN A 86 -14.99 -8.35 5.49
C ASN A 86 -16.43 -8.19 4.98
N ARG A 87 -16.76 -7.11 4.26
CA ARG A 87 -18.08 -6.95 3.63
C ARG A 87 -18.24 -7.98 2.52
N LYS A 88 -19.38 -8.69 2.51
CA LYS A 88 -19.69 -9.74 1.50
C LYS A 88 -19.38 -9.29 0.06
N GLN A 89 -19.85 -8.10 -0.30
CA GLN A 89 -19.64 -7.55 -1.64
C GLN A 89 -18.16 -7.25 -1.92
N TYR A 90 -17.36 -6.84 -0.93
CA TYR A 90 -15.94 -6.57 -1.11
C TYR A 90 -15.15 -7.87 -1.29
N ILE A 91 -15.42 -8.89 -0.44
CA ILE A 91 -14.73 -10.18 -0.48
C ILE A 91 -14.87 -10.85 -1.85
N SER A 92 -16.05 -10.80 -2.47
CA SER A 92 -16.29 -11.47 -3.75
C SER A 92 -15.93 -10.62 -4.97
N ASN A 93 -15.37 -9.42 -4.80
CA ASN A 93 -15.17 -8.47 -5.91
C ASN A 93 -13.78 -8.58 -6.54
N TYR A 94 -13.51 -9.70 -7.18
CA TYR A 94 -12.29 -9.96 -7.94
C TYR A 94 -12.52 -11.19 -8.83
N ASP A 95 -11.76 -11.32 -9.92
CA ASP A 95 -11.86 -12.47 -10.81
C ASP A 95 -10.64 -13.40 -10.69
N ILE A 96 -10.88 -14.68 -10.37
CA ILE A 96 -9.82 -15.67 -10.16
C ILE A 96 -9.12 -16.01 -11.48
N SER A 97 -9.86 -16.14 -12.58
CA SER A 97 -9.28 -16.45 -13.90
C SER A 97 -8.36 -15.33 -14.37
N GLN A 98 -8.75 -14.08 -14.16
CA GLN A 98 -7.94 -12.91 -14.47
C GLN A 98 -6.62 -12.88 -13.67
N LEU A 99 -6.68 -13.12 -12.36
CA LEU A 99 -5.49 -13.20 -11.51
C LEU A 99 -4.63 -14.44 -11.82
N GLY A 100 -5.27 -15.52 -12.26
CA GLY A 100 -4.65 -16.72 -12.80
C GLY A 100 -4.04 -16.56 -14.20
N GLY A 101 -3.99 -15.33 -14.72
CA GLY A 101 -3.29 -14.96 -15.95
C GLY A 101 -4.13 -15.07 -17.24
N GLN A 102 -5.39 -15.49 -17.16
CA GLN A 102 -6.25 -15.64 -18.33
C GLN A 102 -6.78 -14.29 -18.83
N ALA A 103 -6.78 -14.11 -20.15
CA ALA A 103 -7.47 -13.01 -20.80
C ALA A 103 -8.99 -13.29 -20.84
N VAL A 104 -9.71 -12.83 -19.82
CA VAL A 104 -11.16 -13.01 -19.66
C VAL A 104 -11.93 -11.87 -20.35
N ASP A 105 -12.99 -12.19 -21.06
CA ASP A 105 -13.83 -11.18 -21.72
C ASP A 105 -14.66 -10.35 -20.74
N GLN A 106 -15.01 -9.14 -21.16
CA GLN A 106 -15.78 -8.17 -20.38
C GLN A 106 -17.11 -8.74 -19.84
N SER A 107 -17.82 -9.57 -20.61
CA SER A 107 -19.11 -10.15 -20.21
C SER A 107 -18.97 -11.09 -19.01
N SER A 108 -17.94 -11.94 -19.01
CA SER A 108 -17.66 -12.87 -17.93
C SER A 108 -17.23 -12.16 -16.65
N LEU A 109 -16.43 -11.08 -16.78
CA LEU A 109 -15.95 -10.29 -15.65
C LEU A 109 -17.05 -9.55 -14.89
N LYS A 110 -18.19 -9.22 -15.52
CA LYS A 110 -19.31 -8.52 -14.85
C LYS A 110 -19.82 -9.27 -13.62
N SER A 111 -19.85 -10.60 -13.69
CA SER A 111 -20.32 -11.43 -12.58
C SER A 111 -19.52 -11.24 -11.28
N ASN A 112 -18.22 -10.97 -11.40
CA ASN A 112 -17.28 -10.96 -10.27
C ASN A 112 -16.70 -9.57 -9.96
N CYS A 113 -16.56 -8.71 -10.95
CA CYS A 113 -15.86 -7.42 -10.82
C CYS A 113 -16.78 -6.20 -10.95
N ASP A 114 -18.11 -6.36 -11.03
CA ASP A 114 -19.04 -5.22 -11.08
C ASP A 114 -18.94 -4.35 -9.81
N PRO A 115 -18.93 -3.00 -9.93
CA PRO A 115 -19.06 -2.20 -11.15
C PRO A 115 -17.71 -1.85 -11.84
N LEU A 116 -16.58 -2.32 -11.31
CA LEU A 116 -15.22 -1.97 -11.76
C LEU A 116 -14.70 -2.96 -12.81
N VAL A 117 -15.43 -3.08 -13.92
CA VAL A 117 -15.07 -3.97 -15.03
C VAL A 117 -14.28 -3.23 -16.12
N THR A 118 -14.73 -2.05 -16.53
CA THR A 118 -14.13 -1.31 -17.65
C THR A 118 -13.90 0.17 -17.38
N SER A 119 -12.86 0.71 -18.01
CA SER A 119 -12.56 2.14 -18.05
C SER A 119 -13.57 2.93 -18.89
N SER A 120 -13.44 4.27 -18.89
CA SER A 120 -14.23 5.14 -19.77
C SER A 120 -13.97 4.93 -21.27
N THR A 121 -12.85 4.28 -21.63
CA THR A 121 -12.49 3.94 -23.01
C THR A 121 -12.84 2.48 -23.36
N ASN A 122 -13.65 1.83 -22.53
CA ASN A 122 -14.07 0.43 -22.69
C ASN A 122 -12.91 -0.59 -22.64
N LEU A 123 -11.80 -0.24 -22.00
CA LEU A 123 -10.71 -1.16 -21.70
C LEU A 123 -10.99 -1.91 -20.41
N ILE A 124 -10.58 -3.18 -20.32
CA ILE A 124 -10.78 -4.01 -19.13
C ILE A 124 -9.86 -3.55 -18.01
N TYR A 125 -10.38 -3.36 -16.80
CA TYR A 125 -9.51 -3.11 -15.65
C TYR A 125 -8.69 -4.35 -15.31
N TYR A 126 -7.37 -4.19 -15.21
CA TYR A 126 -6.47 -5.26 -14.82
C TYR A 126 -5.52 -4.77 -13.72
N PRO A 127 -5.49 -5.40 -12.54
CA PRO A 127 -6.46 -6.39 -12.02
C PRO A 127 -7.83 -5.75 -11.71
N CYS A 128 -8.93 -6.41 -12.05
CA CYS A 128 -10.29 -5.89 -11.80
C CYS A 128 -10.74 -6.06 -10.35
N GLY A 129 -11.79 -5.31 -10.01
CA GLY A 129 -12.53 -5.47 -8.77
C GLY A 129 -12.12 -4.52 -7.64
N LEU A 130 -12.97 -4.47 -6.60
CA LEU A 130 -12.84 -3.52 -5.50
C LEU A 130 -11.57 -3.74 -4.69
N ILE A 131 -11.18 -5.00 -4.46
CA ILE A 131 -10.02 -5.33 -3.62
C ILE A 131 -8.74 -4.78 -4.24
N ALA A 132 -8.50 -5.08 -5.51
CA ALA A 132 -7.35 -4.57 -6.25
C ALA A 132 -7.40 -3.03 -6.34
N ASN A 133 -8.56 -2.46 -6.67
CA ASN A 133 -8.71 -1.03 -6.81
C ASN A 133 -8.37 -0.28 -5.50
N SER A 134 -8.82 -0.76 -4.35
CA SER A 134 -8.54 -0.13 -3.04
C SER A 134 -7.14 -0.43 -2.49
N MET A 135 -6.25 -1.06 -3.25
CA MET A 135 -4.84 -1.14 -2.86
C MET A 135 -4.17 0.24 -2.89
N PHE A 136 -4.62 1.12 -3.80
CA PHE A 136 -4.10 2.48 -3.94
C PHE A 136 -5.23 3.52 -3.90
N ASN A 137 -4.86 4.77 -3.72
CA ASN A 137 -5.75 5.91 -3.64
C ASN A 137 -5.59 6.72 -4.92
N GLY A 138 -6.64 6.80 -5.73
CA GLY A 138 -6.67 7.67 -6.90
C GLY A 138 -6.81 9.14 -6.51
N ARG A 139 -6.07 10.01 -7.17
CA ARG A 139 -6.31 11.46 -7.25
C ARG A 139 -7.16 11.80 -8.46
N LYS A 140 -8.44 11.41 -8.45
CA LYS A 140 -9.55 12.16 -9.07
C LYS A 140 -10.84 11.37 -8.94
N GLU A 141 -11.75 11.85 -8.09
CA GLU A 141 -13.16 11.73 -8.45
C GLU A 141 -13.37 12.65 -9.66
N ARG A 142 -13.48 12.07 -10.86
CA ARG A 142 -14.42 12.65 -11.81
C ARG A 142 -15.79 12.41 -11.18
N LYS A 143 -16.41 13.45 -10.63
CA LYS A 143 -17.82 13.43 -10.21
C LYS A 143 -18.65 12.84 -11.36
N LYS A 144 -19.05 11.57 -11.26
CA LYS A 144 -20.13 11.02 -12.06
C LYS A 144 -21.32 10.93 -11.14
N GLU A 145 -22.25 11.85 -11.33
CA GLU A 145 -23.37 12.23 -10.45
C GLU A 145 -24.47 11.16 -10.30
N SER A 146 -24.12 9.87 -10.39
CA SER A 146 -25.08 8.76 -10.33
C SER A 146 -24.56 7.49 -9.67
N ILE A 147 -23.30 7.43 -9.24
CA ILE A 147 -22.83 6.30 -8.42
C ILE A 147 -22.64 6.81 -7.00
N LYS A 148 -23.67 6.61 -6.17
CA LYS A 148 -23.59 6.71 -4.71
C LYS A 148 -22.71 5.55 -4.23
N LEU A 149 -21.40 5.67 -4.42
CA LEU A 149 -20.40 4.78 -3.83
C LEU A 149 -20.41 5.05 -2.32
N ILE A 150 -21.18 4.26 -1.58
CA ILE A 150 -21.40 4.38 -0.13
C ILE A 150 -20.12 4.05 0.69
N TYR A 151 -18.98 3.77 0.05
CA TYR A 151 -17.76 3.34 0.74
C TYR A 151 -16.50 4.01 0.16
N THR A 152 -16.34 5.31 0.39
CA THR A 152 -15.07 6.04 0.17
C THR A 152 -14.23 6.05 1.44
N GLU A 153 -13.85 4.86 1.93
CA GLU A 153 -12.68 4.74 2.78
C GLU A 153 -11.47 4.71 1.84
N LYS A 154 -10.94 5.90 1.53
CA LYS A 154 -9.74 6.09 0.70
C LYS A 154 -8.54 5.56 1.49
N ILE A 155 -8.23 4.29 1.31
CA ILE A 155 -7.06 3.65 1.90
C ILE A 155 -6.15 3.19 0.79
N SER A 156 -4.88 3.45 0.98
CA SER A 156 -3.85 3.01 0.08
C SER A 156 -2.69 2.46 0.85
N LEU A 157 -2.04 1.52 0.21
CA LEU A 157 -0.83 0.89 0.67
C LEU A 157 0.30 1.91 0.51
N ASP A 158 0.68 2.55 1.60
CA ASP A 158 1.83 3.45 1.60
C ASP A 158 3.11 2.66 1.31
N THR A 159 4.00 3.22 0.48
CA THR A 159 5.32 2.61 0.23
C THR A 159 6.28 3.03 1.33
N ALA A 160 6.95 2.07 1.97
CA ALA A 160 7.95 2.36 3.00
C ALA A 160 9.38 2.03 2.55
N SER A 161 10.33 2.87 2.96
CA SER A 161 11.77 2.69 2.71
C SER A 161 12.38 1.64 3.63
N ASP A 162 13.64 1.33 3.37
CA ASP A 162 14.53 0.69 4.34
C ASP A 162 14.84 1.65 5.50
N LEU A 163 15.34 1.13 6.63
CA LEU A 163 15.69 1.98 7.76
C LEU A 163 17.08 2.59 7.55
N THR A 164 17.24 3.83 7.96
CA THR A 164 18.55 4.51 8.01
C THR A 164 18.82 4.98 9.43
N SER A 165 20.01 4.74 9.96
CA SER A 165 20.39 5.26 11.27
C SER A 165 20.41 6.78 11.27
N VAL A 166 19.91 7.39 12.34
CA VAL A 166 19.95 8.83 12.59
C VAL A 166 21.21 9.23 13.34
N THR A 167 21.78 8.32 14.13
CA THR A 167 22.97 8.60 14.97
C THR A 167 24.27 8.29 14.25
N THR A 168 24.28 7.23 13.43
CA THR A 168 25.48 6.67 12.81
C THR A 168 25.38 6.83 11.30
N ALA A 169 26.23 7.69 10.75
CA ALA A 169 26.27 7.92 9.31
C ALA A 169 26.55 6.60 8.54
N ALA A 170 25.86 6.43 7.41
CA ALA A 170 25.99 5.29 6.50
C ALA A 170 25.59 3.90 7.05
N THR A 171 24.87 3.83 8.19
CA THR A 171 24.24 2.58 8.62
C THR A 171 22.80 2.49 8.11
N SER A 172 22.47 1.41 7.39
CA SER A 172 21.12 1.13 6.90
C SER A 172 20.70 -0.30 7.24
N TYR A 173 19.41 -0.50 7.51
CA TYR A 173 18.82 -1.81 7.68
C TYR A 173 17.85 -2.10 6.54
N ALA A 174 18.26 -2.99 5.65
CA ALA A 174 17.48 -3.33 4.46
C ALA A 174 16.36 -4.31 4.80
N PHE A 175 15.18 -4.10 4.22
CA PHE A 175 14.08 -5.04 4.28
C PHE A 175 13.91 -5.77 2.94
N ASP A 176 13.63 -7.06 3.03
CA ASP A 176 13.17 -7.88 1.92
C ASP A 176 11.64 -7.75 1.78
N ARG A 177 11.20 -7.42 0.56
CA ARG A 177 9.80 -7.25 0.18
C ARG A 177 9.26 -8.50 -0.54
N SER A 178 10.08 -9.55 -0.65
CA SER A 178 9.75 -10.88 -1.12
C SER A 178 9.53 -11.85 0.03
N ASN A 179 8.92 -13.00 -0.27
CA ASN A 179 8.58 -14.03 0.70
C ASN A 179 7.75 -13.54 1.90
N ILE A 180 6.81 -12.64 1.61
CA ILE A 180 5.82 -12.07 2.51
C ILE A 180 4.42 -12.65 2.28
N ALA A 181 4.13 -13.16 1.08
CA ALA A 181 2.89 -13.86 0.76
C ALA A 181 2.99 -15.35 1.05
N TRP A 182 1.86 -15.98 1.41
CA TRP A 182 1.79 -17.42 1.62
C TRP A 182 2.14 -18.17 0.32
N PRO A 183 2.92 -19.28 0.39
CA PRO A 183 3.23 -20.08 -0.79
C PRO A 183 1.98 -20.57 -1.55
N SER A 184 0.89 -20.86 -0.85
CA SER A 184 -0.40 -21.25 -1.44
C SER A 184 -1.09 -20.10 -2.16
N ASP A 185 -0.95 -18.86 -1.68
CA ASP A 185 -1.50 -17.69 -2.36
C ASP A 185 -0.71 -17.40 -3.63
N LYS A 186 0.63 -17.50 -3.61
CA LYS A 186 1.50 -17.32 -4.79
C LYS A 186 1.09 -18.20 -5.98
N GLN A 187 0.63 -19.42 -5.71
CA GLN A 187 0.22 -20.36 -6.77
C GLN A 187 -1.01 -19.87 -7.56
N LYS A 188 -1.85 -19.01 -6.97
CA LYS A 188 -3.07 -18.49 -7.58
C LYS A 188 -2.82 -17.38 -8.59
N TYR A 189 -1.66 -16.73 -8.55
CA TYR A 189 -1.31 -15.61 -9.40
C TYR A 189 -0.37 -16.04 -10.51
N LYS A 190 -0.67 -15.67 -11.76
CA LYS A 190 0.16 -15.98 -12.94
C LYS A 190 0.34 -14.72 -13.79
N PRO A 191 1.42 -14.66 -14.61
CA PRO A 191 1.59 -13.60 -15.58
C PRO A 191 0.36 -13.50 -16.50
N THR A 192 -0.05 -12.27 -16.79
CA THR A 192 -1.20 -12.00 -17.65
C THR A 192 -0.95 -12.38 -19.10
N THR A 193 -1.98 -12.88 -19.76
CA THR A 193 -2.02 -13.12 -21.22
C THR A 193 -2.77 -12.02 -21.99
N TYR A 194 -3.29 -10.99 -21.30
CA TYR A 194 -3.91 -9.85 -21.98
C TYR A 194 -2.88 -9.06 -22.80
N PRO A 195 -3.23 -8.62 -24.02
CA PRO A 195 -2.45 -7.60 -24.69
C PRO A 195 -2.62 -6.27 -23.94
N THR A 196 -1.52 -5.53 -23.77
CA THR A 196 -1.50 -4.24 -23.05
C THR A 196 -2.55 -3.25 -23.58
N SER A 197 -2.86 -3.30 -24.88
CA SER A 197 -3.87 -2.44 -25.52
C SER A 197 -5.32 -2.74 -25.14
N ALA A 198 -5.62 -3.91 -24.58
CA ALA A 198 -6.98 -4.30 -24.18
C ALA A 198 -7.30 -3.99 -22.70
N ILE A 199 -6.29 -3.58 -21.93
CA ILE A 199 -6.40 -3.42 -20.48
C ILE A 199 -6.02 -2.02 -20.01
N ALA A 200 -6.55 -1.63 -18.87
CA ALA A 200 -6.27 -0.38 -18.19
C ALA A 200 -6.02 -0.61 -16.69
N PRO A 201 -5.23 0.25 -16.03
CA PRO A 201 -5.08 0.20 -14.58
C PRO A 201 -6.42 0.47 -13.87
N PRO A 202 -6.64 -0.14 -12.69
CA PRO A 202 -7.78 0.19 -11.84
C PRO A 202 -7.93 1.69 -11.65
N MET A 203 -9.15 2.16 -11.42
CA MET A 203 -9.47 3.58 -11.31
C MET A 203 -8.55 4.32 -10.33
N ASN A 204 -8.29 3.74 -9.16
CA ASN A 204 -7.43 4.36 -8.16
C ASN A 204 -5.93 4.26 -8.47
N TRP A 205 -5.55 3.45 -9.45
CA TRP A 205 -4.17 3.29 -9.88
C TRP A 205 -3.85 4.25 -11.02
N ALA A 206 -4.87 4.79 -11.70
CA ALA A 206 -4.76 5.56 -12.94
C ALA A 206 -3.75 6.70 -12.88
N ASP A 207 -3.67 7.45 -11.77
CA ASP A 207 -2.72 8.58 -11.67
C ASP A 207 -1.25 8.16 -11.66
N ARG A 208 -0.96 6.88 -11.41
CA ARG A 208 0.42 6.36 -11.50
C ARG A 208 0.83 6.02 -12.92
N TYR A 209 -0.13 5.93 -13.84
CA TYR A 209 0.10 5.56 -15.22
C TYR A 209 -0.15 6.78 -16.13
N PRO A 210 0.69 7.02 -17.15
CA PRO A 210 0.46 8.10 -18.10
C PRO A 210 -0.94 7.97 -18.72
N ASN A 211 -1.74 9.03 -18.65
CA ASN A 211 -3.12 9.07 -19.15
C ASN A 211 -4.06 7.99 -18.57
N GLY A 212 -3.70 7.34 -17.47
CA GLY A 212 -4.48 6.24 -16.88
C GLY A 212 -4.53 4.98 -17.75
N THR A 213 -3.49 4.74 -18.55
CA THR A 213 -3.39 3.59 -19.46
C THR A 213 -2.06 2.87 -19.29
N TYR A 214 -2.06 1.55 -19.49
CA TYR A 214 -0.81 0.80 -19.58
C TYR A 214 -0.14 1.06 -20.92
N THR A 215 1.17 1.22 -20.92
CA THR A 215 1.99 1.42 -22.13
C THR A 215 3.18 0.45 -22.13
N GLN A 216 4.00 0.45 -23.18
CA GLN A 216 5.24 -0.35 -23.17
C GLN A 216 6.25 0.18 -22.15
N GLU A 217 6.29 1.49 -21.93
CA GLU A 217 7.16 2.14 -20.93
C GLU A 217 6.63 1.95 -19.50
N TYR A 218 5.30 1.95 -19.33
CA TYR A 218 4.61 1.71 -18.06
C TYR A 218 3.66 0.51 -18.19
N PRO A 219 4.21 -0.72 -18.23
CA PRO A 219 3.42 -1.93 -18.44
C PRO A 219 2.54 -2.27 -17.23
N PRO A 220 1.55 -3.16 -17.41
CA PRO A 220 0.81 -3.72 -16.28
C PRO A 220 1.78 -4.40 -15.29
N PRO A 221 1.51 -4.33 -13.97
CA PRO A 221 2.34 -5.02 -13.01
C PRO A 221 2.18 -6.53 -13.16
N ASP A 222 3.28 -7.26 -12.99
CA ASP A 222 3.24 -8.72 -12.93
C ASP A 222 2.70 -9.17 -11.57
N VAL A 223 1.42 -9.54 -11.54
CA VAL A 223 0.74 -9.99 -10.33
C VAL A 223 1.33 -11.28 -9.74
N SER A 224 2.09 -12.06 -10.53
CA SER A 224 2.72 -13.30 -10.07
C SER A 224 3.95 -13.07 -9.19
N THR A 225 4.57 -11.90 -9.30
CA THR A 225 5.74 -11.49 -8.50
C THR A 225 5.40 -10.39 -7.50
N MET A 226 4.24 -9.73 -7.66
CA MET A 226 3.79 -8.64 -6.79
C MET A 226 3.20 -9.15 -5.45
N GLU A 227 4.04 -9.67 -4.55
CA GLU A 227 3.59 -10.24 -3.27
C GLU A 227 2.80 -9.26 -2.38
N ARG A 228 3.09 -7.95 -2.47
CA ARG A 228 2.31 -6.92 -1.76
C ARG A 228 0.84 -6.90 -2.18
N LEU A 229 0.55 -7.15 -3.46
CA LEU A 229 -0.81 -7.31 -3.95
C LEU A 229 -1.42 -8.59 -3.38
N MET A 230 -0.68 -9.71 -3.38
CA MET A 230 -1.18 -10.98 -2.82
C MET A 230 -1.56 -10.85 -1.34
N VAL A 231 -0.70 -10.21 -0.54
CA VAL A 231 -0.98 -9.91 0.88
C VAL A 231 -2.20 -9.00 1.02
N TRP A 232 -2.38 -8.03 0.12
CA TRP A 232 -3.55 -7.15 0.11
C TRP A 232 -4.84 -7.91 -0.20
N MET A 233 -4.80 -8.77 -1.23
CA MET A 233 -5.91 -9.61 -1.70
C MET A 233 -6.32 -10.68 -0.68
N HIS A 234 -5.44 -11.07 0.23
CA HIS A 234 -5.78 -11.94 1.37
C HIS A 234 -6.62 -11.17 2.39
N VAL A 235 -7.94 -11.13 2.19
CA VAL A 235 -8.88 -10.30 2.96
C VAL A 235 -8.81 -10.57 4.48
N ALA A 236 -8.77 -9.49 5.27
CA ALA A 236 -8.89 -9.56 6.71
C ALA A 236 -10.33 -9.80 7.19
N ALA A 237 -10.46 -10.59 8.26
CA ALA A 237 -11.77 -10.90 8.86
C ALA A 237 -12.37 -9.76 9.69
N LEU A 238 -11.53 -8.85 10.20
CA LEU A 238 -11.93 -7.76 11.11
C LEU A 238 -11.56 -6.39 10.52
N PRO A 239 -12.24 -5.30 10.95
CA PRO A 239 -11.95 -3.95 10.47
C PRO A 239 -10.62 -3.36 10.95
N ASP A 240 -10.06 -3.95 12.01
CA ASP A 240 -8.73 -3.65 12.53
C ASP A 240 -7.85 -4.86 12.27
N PHE A 241 -6.87 -4.68 11.39
CA PHE A 241 -6.00 -5.77 10.98
C PHE A 241 -4.59 -5.29 10.68
N ARG A 242 -3.67 -6.26 10.63
CA ARG A 242 -2.29 -6.07 10.25
C ARG A 242 -1.97 -6.91 9.03
N LYS A 243 -1.13 -6.37 8.17
CA LYS A 243 -0.62 -7.07 7.00
C LYS A 243 0.89 -6.84 6.93
N ILE A 244 1.61 -7.88 6.56
CA ILE A 244 3.06 -7.83 6.43
C ILE A 244 3.42 -6.90 5.28
N TRP A 245 4.39 -6.02 5.50
CA TRP A 245 4.94 -5.14 4.48
C TRP A 245 6.27 -5.67 3.95
N ALA A 246 7.17 -6.01 4.86
CA ALA A 246 8.52 -6.48 4.53
C ALA A 246 9.13 -7.21 5.74
N ARG A 247 10.21 -7.94 5.53
CA ARG A 247 10.90 -8.73 6.56
C ARG A 247 12.41 -8.71 6.34
N ASN A 248 13.19 -8.93 7.38
CA ASN A 248 14.61 -9.26 7.26
C ASN A 248 14.90 -10.43 8.19
N ASN A 249 15.40 -11.52 7.60
CA ASN A 249 15.69 -12.77 8.32
C ASN A 249 17.19 -12.97 8.58
N ASN A 250 18.03 -12.10 8.03
CA ASN A 250 19.47 -12.33 7.94
C ASN A 250 20.24 -11.48 8.94
N GLU A 251 19.66 -10.37 9.40
CA GLU A 251 20.35 -9.38 10.22
C GLU A 251 19.52 -9.00 11.45
N ASN A 252 20.22 -8.81 12.57
CA ASN A 252 19.66 -8.21 13.77
C ASN A 252 19.51 -6.70 13.59
N LEU A 253 18.44 -6.13 14.12
CA LEU A 253 18.26 -4.68 14.15
C LEU A 253 18.89 -4.13 15.44
N ASN A 254 20.05 -3.50 15.31
CA ASN A 254 20.80 -2.96 16.45
C ASN A 254 20.03 -1.85 17.18
N ALA A 255 20.34 -1.71 18.47
CA ALA A 255 19.86 -0.59 19.27
C ALA A 255 20.35 0.74 18.68
N ASP A 256 19.42 1.57 18.21
CA ASP A 256 19.70 2.85 17.58
C ASP A 256 18.42 3.68 17.42
N ARG A 257 18.56 4.95 17.05
CA ARG A 257 17.49 5.78 16.49
C ARG A 257 17.45 5.57 14.97
N TRP A 258 16.37 4.96 14.50
CA TRP A 258 16.15 4.62 13.10
C TRP A 258 15.17 5.59 12.45
N ARG A 259 15.40 5.88 11.18
CA ARG A 259 14.51 6.65 10.31
C ARG A 259 13.88 5.75 9.26
N ILE A 260 12.58 5.87 9.08
CA ILE A 260 11.82 5.27 7.98
C ILE A 260 11.09 6.37 7.21
N ASN A 261 11.08 6.25 5.89
CA ASN A 261 10.30 7.12 5.03
C ASN A 261 9.07 6.36 4.52
N ILE A 262 7.93 7.03 4.47
CA ILE A 262 6.65 6.46 4.02
C ILE A 262 6.03 7.42 3.01
N ASP A 263 5.84 6.96 1.78
CA ASP A 263 5.08 7.70 0.76
C ASP A 263 3.59 7.61 1.08
N LEU A 264 3.04 8.72 1.58
CA LEU A 264 1.65 8.82 1.97
C LEU A 264 0.75 8.88 0.76
N SER A 265 -0.29 8.07 0.83
CA SER A 265 -1.31 7.97 -0.18
C SER A 265 -2.62 8.57 0.33
N LYS A 266 -2.89 9.83 -0.04
CA LYS A 266 -3.96 10.74 0.45
C LYS A 266 -5.07 10.06 1.28
N GLN A 267 -5.11 10.31 2.58
CA GLN A 267 -6.30 10.06 3.40
C GLN A 267 -7.14 11.34 3.42
N GLU A 268 -8.32 11.35 2.79
CA GLU A 268 -9.25 12.43 3.09
C GLU A 268 -9.84 12.20 4.48
N THR A 269 -9.50 13.09 5.40
CA THR A 269 -9.82 13.09 6.83
C THR A 269 -11.28 13.43 7.13
N ASN A 270 -12.24 12.95 6.34
CA ASN A 270 -13.67 13.16 6.60
C ASN A 270 -14.46 11.85 6.53
N LEU A 271 -14.31 11.02 7.56
CA LEU A 271 -15.31 10.03 7.92
C LEU A 271 -15.97 10.49 9.22
N LYS A 272 -16.97 11.37 9.11
CA LYS A 272 -18.01 11.42 10.14
C LYS A 272 -18.92 10.24 9.87
N SER A 273 -18.87 9.23 10.72
CA SER A 273 -19.90 8.19 10.77
C SER A 273 -21.26 8.87 10.97
N ARG A 274 -22.12 8.76 9.97
CA ARG A 274 -23.57 8.87 10.15
C ARG A 274 -24.17 7.51 9.90
#